data_AF-A0AA88I5R9-F1
#
_entry.id   AF-A0AA88I5R9-F1
#
_cell.length_a   1.000
_cell.length_b   1.000
_cell.length_c   1.000
_cell.angle_alpha   90.00
_cell.angle_beta   90.00
_cell.angle_gamma   90.00
#
_symmetry.space_group_name_H-M   'P 1'
#
loop_
_entity.id
_entity.type
_entity.pdbx_description
1 polymer ?
#
loop_
_entity_poly.entity_id
_entity_poly.type
_entity_poly.pdbx_seq_one_letter_code
_entity_poly.pdbx_strand_id
1 'polypeptide(L)'
;AAAKYHSLRVYCQVQIWLGNPVDPLRLGWKLQDNEVFAPIKTDLPAAPSQLLKIIKCSCRIDGCDSEKCTCKKNGLECTIACRELERWTLEQVNNIEIDMRGIPFSGLCKQTARASDPAEIQQTIEETTPEKAK
;
A
#
# COMPACT_ATOMS: atom_id res chain seq x y z
N ALA A 1 3.30 -8.63 17.64
CA ALA A 1 2.30 -9.58 17.13
C ALA A 1 2.91 -10.81 16.49
N ALA A 2 3.36 -10.77 15.23
CA ALA A 2 3.80 -11.95 14.49
C ALA A 2 4.99 -12.71 15.13
N ALA A 3 6.04 -11.98 15.56
CA ALA A 3 7.22 -12.58 16.21
C ALA A 3 6.84 -13.35 17.48
N LYS A 4 5.94 -12.81 18.31
CA LYS A 4 5.42 -13.48 19.52
C LYS A 4 4.84 -14.85 19.19
N TYR A 5 3.92 -14.92 18.22
CA TYR A 5 3.30 -16.19 17.83
C TYR A 5 4.27 -17.14 17.15
N HIS A 6 5.24 -16.62 16.39
CA HIS A 6 6.31 -17.45 15.84
C HIS A 6 7.11 -18.13 16.96
N SER A 7 7.59 -17.37 17.94
CA SER A 7 8.32 -17.92 19.09
C SER A 7 7.50 -18.94 19.87
N LEU A 8 6.20 -18.70 20.10
CA LEU A 8 5.31 -19.66 20.78
C LEU A 8 5.19 -20.99 20.03
N ARG A 9 5.03 -20.94 18.70
CA ARG A 9 4.92 -22.17 17.90
C ARG A 9 6.23 -22.95 17.86
N VAL A 10 7.36 -22.25 17.74
CA VAL A 10 8.69 -22.89 17.82
C VAL A 10 8.87 -23.54 19.19
N TYR A 11 8.53 -22.84 20.28
CA TYR A 11 8.57 -23.40 21.62
C TYR A 11 7.69 -24.64 21.77
N CYS A 12 6.43 -24.58 21.29
CA CYS A 12 5.51 -25.72 21.29
C CYS A 12 6.12 -26.93 20.55
N GLN A 13 6.72 -26.71 19.38
CA GLN A 13 7.33 -27.77 18.59
C GLN A 13 8.51 -28.43 19.32
N VAL A 14 9.36 -27.64 19.96
CA VAL A 14 10.49 -28.15 20.75
C VAL A 14 10.02 -28.95 21.96
N GLN A 15 8.99 -28.49 22.67
CA GLN A 15 8.43 -29.22 23.82
C GLN A 15 7.84 -30.58 23.41
N ILE A 16 7.18 -30.64 22.26
CA ILE A 16 6.68 -31.91 21.69
C ILE A 16 7.84 -32.86 21.40
N TRP A 17 8.95 -32.37 20.82
CA TRP A 17 10.13 -33.19 20.57
C TRP A 17 10.80 -33.71 21.85
N LEU A 18 10.70 -32.94 22.94
CA LEU A 18 11.18 -33.36 24.26
C LEU A 18 10.21 -34.30 24.99
N GLY A 19 9.01 -34.56 24.45
CA GLY A 19 8.00 -35.40 25.07
C GLY A 19 7.27 -34.74 26.25
N ASN A 20 7.37 -33.41 26.38
CA ASN A 20 6.69 -32.69 27.45
C ASN A 20 5.22 -32.45 27.07
N PRO A 21 4.27 -32.64 28.02
CA PRO A 21 2.88 -32.31 27.78
C PRO A 21 2.73 -30.79 27.67
N VAL A 22 2.30 -30.32 26.50
CA VAL A 22 1.99 -28.91 26.24
C VAL A 22 0.61 -28.78 25.65
N ASP A 23 -0.08 -27.70 26.03
CA ASP A 23 -1.37 -27.33 25.46
C ASP A 23 -1.15 -26.37 24.26
N PRO A 24 -1.42 -26.81 23.01
CA PRO A 24 -1.24 -25.97 21.83
C PRO A 24 -2.09 -24.70 21.84
N LEU A 25 -3.29 -24.73 22.45
CA LEU A 25 -4.20 -23.58 22.50
C LEU A 25 -3.58 -22.38 23.24
N ARG A 26 -2.73 -22.67 24.22
CA ARG A 26 -1.98 -21.64 24.96
C ARG A 26 -0.73 -21.17 24.23
N LEU A 27 -0.28 -21.90 23.21
CA LEU A 27 1.00 -21.68 22.50
C LEU A 27 0.81 -21.25 21.04
N GLY A 28 -0.19 -20.40 20.79
CA GLY A 28 -0.36 -19.77 19.48
C GLY A 28 -1.03 -20.66 18.42
N TRP A 29 -1.77 -21.67 18.86
CA TRP A 29 -2.68 -22.44 18.02
C TRP A 29 -4.13 -22.12 18.39
N LYS A 30 -5.02 -22.26 17.42
CA LYS A 30 -6.47 -22.19 17.64
C LYS A 30 -7.13 -23.44 17.06
N LEU A 31 -8.21 -23.89 17.68
CA LEU A 31 -9.05 -24.94 17.13
C LEU A 31 -9.97 -24.33 16.07
N GLN A 32 -10.05 -24.95 14.90
CA GLN A 32 -11.04 -24.63 13.88
C GLN A 32 -12.25 -25.55 13.99
N ASP A 33 -13.35 -25.20 13.31
CA ASP A 33 -14.64 -25.90 13.38
C ASP A 33 -14.56 -27.39 12.99
N ASN A 34 -13.52 -27.78 12.26
CA ASN A 34 -13.23 -29.15 11.84
C ASN A 34 -12.29 -29.91 12.80
N GLU A 35 -12.14 -29.43 14.04
CA GLU A 35 -11.22 -29.97 15.06
C GLU A 35 -9.74 -29.94 14.65
N VAL A 36 -9.40 -29.18 13.59
CA VAL A 36 -8.01 -29.03 13.15
C VAL A 36 -7.38 -27.84 13.86
N PHE A 37 -6.18 -28.05 14.42
CA PHE A 37 -5.36 -26.97 14.95
C PHE A 37 -4.77 -26.12 13.83
N ALA A 38 -5.11 -24.83 13.80
CA ALA A 38 -4.52 -23.87 12.90
C ALA A 38 -3.61 -22.89 13.65
N PRO A 39 -2.46 -22.49 13.08
CA PRO A 39 -1.56 -21.54 13.71
C PRO A 39 -2.16 -20.14 13.70
N ILE A 40 -2.08 -19.46 14.85
CA ILE A 40 -2.36 -18.03 14.95
C ILE A 40 -1.15 -17.28 14.38
N LYS A 41 -1.32 -16.58 13.25
CA LYS A 41 -0.22 -15.87 12.59
C LYS A 41 0.09 -14.53 13.26
N THR A 42 -0.95 -13.77 13.57
CA THR A 42 -0.89 -12.43 14.17
C THR A 42 -2.21 -12.15 14.89
N ASP A 43 -2.14 -11.40 15.99
CA ASP A 43 -3.28 -10.81 16.71
C ASP A 43 -3.60 -9.38 16.25
N LEU A 44 -2.64 -8.74 15.59
CA LEU A 44 -2.80 -7.41 15.03
C LEU A 44 -3.17 -7.48 13.54
N PRO A 45 -3.92 -6.48 13.04
CA PRO A 45 -4.17 -6.35 11.62
C PRO A 45 -2.85 -6.22 10.84
N ALA A 46 -2.85 -6.67 9.59
CA ALA A 46 -1.66 -6.65 8.74
C ALA A 46 -1.09 -5.24 8.53
N ALA A 47 -1.94 -4.21 8.60
CA ALA A 47 -1.57 -2.81 8.51
C ALA A 47 -2.40 -1.95 9.47
N PRO A 48 -1.88 -0.80 9.94
CA PRO A 48 -2.67 0.18 10.67
C PRO A 48 -3.85 0.70 9.83
N SER A 49 -4.98 0.97 10.47
CA SER A 49 -6.18 1.48 9.80
C SER A 49 -5.95 2.82 9.10
N GLN A 50 -5.06 3.66 9.64
CA GLN A 50 -4.67 4.93 9.02
C GLN A 50 -3.95 4.72 7.67
N LEU A 51 -3.12 3.68 7.57
CA LEU A 51 -2.41 3.37 6.33
C LEU A 51 -3.38 2.87 5.25
N LEU A 52 -4.40 2.08 5.63
CA LEU A 52 -5.43 1.61 4.71
C LEU A 52 -6.22 2.75 4.06
N LYS A 53 -6.34 3.91 4.72
CA LYS A 53 -7.02 5.11 4.18
C LYS A 53 -6.22 5.81 3.07
N ILE A 54 -4.90 5.58 3.03
CA ILE A 54 -3.97 6.19 2.06
C ILE A 54 -3.84 5.32 0.80
N ILE A 55 -4.22 4.04 0.87
CA ILE A 55 -4.18 3.14 -0.28
C ILE A 55 -5.18 3.63 -1.33
N LYS A 56 -4.69 3.87 -2.55
CA LYS A 56 -5.51 4.24 -3.70
C LYS A 56 -5.50 3.18 -4.78
N CYS A 57 -6.60 3.05 -5.51
CA CYS A 57 -6.63 2.30 -6.77
C CYS A 57 -6.16 3.19 -7.93
N SER A 58 -5.85 2.56 -9.06
CA SER A 58 -5.50 3.22 -10.32
C SER A 58 -6.71 3.35 -11.26
N CYS A 59 -7.93 3.31 -10.71
CA CYS A 59 -9.14 3.46 -11.50
C CYS A 59 -9.16 4.83 -12.17
N ARG A 60 -9.45 4.85 -13.48
CA ARG A 60 -9.75 6.07 -14.20
C ARG A 60 -11.18 6.52 -13.91
N ILE A 61 -11.52 7.72 -14.38
CA ILE A 61 -12.72 8.53 -14.08
C ILE A 61 -14.04 7.74 -14.12
N ASP A 62 -14.09 6.64 -14.88
CA ASP A 62 -15.19 5.67 -15.06
C ASP A 62 -15.72 5.03 -13.75
N GLY A 63 -15.07 5.30 -12.61
CA GLY A 63 -15.59 4.99 -11.28
C GLY A 63 -15.01 3.72 -10.67
N CYS A 64 -14.95 3.70 -9.33
CA CYS A 64 -14.41 2.61 -8.54
C CYS A 64 -15.39 1.43 -8.33
N ASP A 65 -16.48 1.39 -9.08
CA ASP A 65 -17.53 0.38 -8.91
C ASP A 65 -17.28 -0.90 -9.73
N SER A 66 -16.36 -0.84 -10.69
CA SER A 66 -15.98 -2.01 -11.49
C SER A 66 -15.22 -3.05 -10.66
N GLU A 67 -15.37 -4.32 -11.02
CA GLU A 67 -14.58 -5.43 -10.46
C GLU A 67 -13.07 -5.31 -10.77
N LYS A 68 -12.70 -4.43 -11.71
CA LYS A 68 -11.31 -4.09 -12.04
C LYS A 68 -10.65 -3.22 -10.96
N CYS A 69 -11.43 -2.64 -10.04
CA CYS A 69 -10.92 -1.82 -8.96
C CYS A 69 -10.12 -2.66 -7.96
N THR A 70 -8.84 -2.33 -7.79
CA THR A 70 -7.96 -3.02 -6.84
C THR A 70 -8.37 -2.82 -5.38
N CYS A 71 -8.94 -1.67 -5.01
CA CYS A 71 -9.48 -1.47 -3.66
C CYS A 71 -10.67 -2.41 -3.40
N LYS A 72 -11.66 -2.45 -4.31
CA LYS A 72 -12.85 -3.32 -4.20
C LYS A 72 -12.45 -4.80 -4.19
N LYS A 73 -11.49 -5.19 -5.02
CA LYS A 73 -10.94 -6.56 -5.07
C LYS A 73 -10.30 -6.99 -3.74
N ASN A 74 -9.70 -6.06 -3.01
CA ASN A 74 -9.11 -6.31 -1.68
C ASN A 74 -10.08 -6.01 -0.52
N GLY A 75 -11.37 -5.75 -0.81
CA GLY A 75 -12.37 -5.44 0.20
C GLY A 75 -12.16 -4.09 0.91
N LEU A 76 -11.44 -3.15 0.27
CA LEU A 76 -11.22 -1.81 0.77
C LEU A 76 -12.20 -0.82 0.13
N GLU A 77 -12.75 0.08 0.95
CA GLU A 77 -13.55 1.20 0.46
C GLU A 77 -12.67 2.22 -0.25
N CYS A 78 -13.15 2.73 -1.38
CA CYS A 78 -12.43 3.76 -2.13
C CYS A 78 -12.61 5.12 -1.47
N THR A 79 -11.50 5.77 -1.12
CA THR A 79 -11.48 7.14 -0.62
C THR A 79 -11.43 8.15 -1.78
N ILE A 80 -11.54 9.44 -1.45
CA ILE A 80 -11.45 10.53 -2.43
C ILE A 80 -10.10 10.51 -3.17
N ALA A 81 -9.04 10.01 -2.53
CA ALA A 81 -7.71 9.84 -3.14
C ALA A 81 -7.67 8.84 -4.32
N CYS A 82 -8.66 7.94 -4.44
CA CYS A 82 -8.80 7.03 -5.57
C CYS A 82 -9.35 7.71 -6.83
N ARG A 83 -10.08 8.81 -6.67
CA ARG A 83 -10.65 9.54 -7.80
C ARG A 83 -9.61 10.54 -8.28
N GLU A 84 -9.15 10.37 -9.52
CA GLU A 84 -8.43 11.43 -10.24
C GLU A 84 -9.43 12.58 -10.41
N LEU A 85 -9.30 13.60 -9.56
CA LEU A 85 -10.12 14.79 -9.64
C LEU A 85 -9.40 15.75 -10.58
N GLU A 86 -9.78 15.75 -11.85
CA GLU A 86 -9.20 16.63 -12.88
C GLU A 86 -9.37 18.14 -12.59
N ARG A 87 -10.08 18.52 -11.52
CA ARG A 87 -10.17 19.89 -11.02
C ARG A 87 -10.61 19.87 -9.56
N TRP A 88 -9.73 20.26 -8.65
CA TRP A 88 -10.19 20.85 -7.39
C TRP A 88 -10.22 22.36 -7.60
N THR A 89 -11.37 23.00 -7.41
CA THR A 89 -11.38 24.41 -7.01
C THR A 89 -10.92 24.46 -5.55
N LEU A 90 -10.12 25.47 -5.20
CA LEU A 90 -9.40 25.60 -3.92
C LEU A 90 -10.29 25.61 -2.66
N GLU A 91 -11.62 25.56 -2.80
CA GLU A 91 -12.58 25.58 -1.69
C GLU A 91 -12.82 24.19 -1.07
N GLN A 92 -12.61 23.10 -1.82
CA GLN A 92 -12.91 21.74 -1.33
C GLN A 92 -11.78 21.09 -0.52
N VAL A 93 -10.57 21.67 -0.53
CA VAL A 93 -9.40 21.16 0.21
C VAL A 93 -9.37 21.60 1.67
N ASN A 94 -10.12 22.64 2.06
CA ASN A 94 -10.08 23.24 3.40
C ASN A 94 -10.85 22.46 4.48
N ASN A 95 -11.69 21.48 4.10
CA ASN A 95 -12.46 20.66 5.05
C ASN A 95 -11.91 19.23 5.20
N ILE A 96 -10.76 18.93 4.60
CA ILE A 96 -10.11 17.63 4.75
C ILE A 96 -9.19 17.71 5.96
N GLU A 97 -9.77 17.49 7.14
CA GLU A 97 -9.01 17.28 8.36
C GLU A 97 -8.40 15.86 8.30
N ILE A 98 -7.35 15.68 7.50
CA ILE A 98 -6.44 14.56 7.68
C ILE A 98 -5.52 14.98 8.82
N ASP A 99 -5.79 14.52 10.05
CA ASP A 99 -4.81 14.58 11.15
C ASP A 99 -3.63 13.65 10.82
N MET A 100 -2.79 14.13 9.90
CA MET A 100 -1.43 13.71 9.63
C MET A 100 -0.51 14.74 10.29
N ARG A 101 -0.52 14.83 11.63
CA ARG A 101 0.51 15.60 12.35
C ARG A 101 1.89 15.00 12.07
N GLY A 102 2.54 15.44 10.98
CA GLY A 102 3.99 15.35 10.84
C GLY A 102 4.62 15.16 9.46
N ILE A 103 3.90 14.96 8.35
CA ILE A 103 4.57 14.79 7.04
C ILE A 103 4.36 16.04 6.18
N PRO A 104 5.40 16.86 5.92
CA PRO A 104 5.26 18.05 5.11
C PRO A 104 5.02 17.67 3.65
N PHE A 105 3.81 17.97 3.15
CA PHE A 105 3.39 17.79 1.75
C PHE A 105 3.96 18.88 0.82
N SER A 106 5.19 19.35 1.07
CA SER A 106 5.89 20.26 0.17
C SER A 106 6.92 19.46 -0.63
N GLY A 107 6.54 18.92 -1.80
CA GLY A 107 7.60 18.43 -2.70
C GLY A 107 7.26 17.59 -3.92
N LEU A 108 6.04 17.08 -4.13
CA LEU A 108 5.77 16.28 -5.34
C LEU A 108 4.60 16.83 -6.15
N CYS A 109 4.82 17.99 -6.76
CA CYS A 109 4.20 18.31 -8.04
C CYS A 109 5.22 19.07 -8.89
N LYS A 110 5.82 18.36 -9.84
CA LYS A 110 6.27 18.84 -11.16
C LYS A 110 6.88 17.65 -11.90
N GLN A 111 6.13 17.11 -12.85
CA GLN A 111 6.57 16.56 -14.15
C GLN A 111 5.62 15.43 -14.59
N THR A 112 4.42 15.81 -15.01
CA THR A 112 3.81 15.19 -16.18
C THR A 112 3.70 16.28 -17.23
N ALA A 113 4.86 16.65 -17.80
CA ALA A 113 4.85 17.35 -19.07
C ALA A 113 4.34 16.35 -20.11
N ARG A 114 3.21 16.70 -20.72
CA ARG A 114 2.69 16.11 -21.96
C ARG A 114 3.83 15.90 -22.95
N ALA A 115 3.84 14.74 -23.61
CA ALA A 115 4.70 14.46 -24.74
C ALA A 115 4.52 15.58 -25.79
N SER A 116 5.58 16.34 -26.04
CA SER A 116 5.69 17.18 -27.25
C SER A 116 6.03 16.28 -28.43
N ASP A 117 5.48 16.61 -29.60
CA ASP A 117 5.62 15.85 -30.83
C ASP A 117 7.10 15.56 -31.19
N PRO A 118 7.43 14.34 -31.66
CA PRO A 118 8.81 13.92 -31.95
C PRO A 118 9.50 14.66 -33.10
N ALA A 119 8.81 15.57 -33.80
CA ALA A 119 9.34 16.33 -34.94
C ALA A 119 10.14 17.59 -34.53
N GLU A 120 9.95 18.13 -33.32
CA GLU A 120 10.66 19.34 -32.87
C GLU A 120 12.04 19.05 -32.23
N ILE A 121 12.34 17.78 -31.92
CA ILE A 121 13.58 17.38 -31.22
C ILE A 121 14.79 17.36 -32.17
N GLN A 122 14.60 17.17 -33.48
CA GLN A 122 15.72 17.07 -34.42
C GLN A 122 16.34 18.41 -34.78
N GLN A 123 15.62 19.53 -34.67
CA GLN A 123 16.18 20.86 -34.96
C GLN A 123 17.08 21.39 -33.83
N THR A 124 16.98 20.85 -32.61
CA THR A 124 17.81 21.29 -31.47
C THR A 124 19.14 20.51 -31.39
N ILE A 125 19.28 19.37 -32.07
CA ILE A 125 20.50 18.54 -32.00
C ILE A 125 21.59 19.00 -32.99
N GLU A 126 21.22 19.68 -34.08
CA GLU A 126 22.18 20.15 -35.09
C GLU A 126 22.89 21.48 -34.71
N GLU A 127 22.36 22.26 -33.76
CA GLU A 127 22.96 23.56 -33.38
C GLU A 127 24.01 23.46 -32.25
N THR A 128 24.23 22.29 -31.65
CA THR A 128 25.20 22.12 -30.55
C THR A 128 26.28 21.07 -30.84
N THR A 129 26.94 21.16 -32.00
CA THR A 129 28.27 20.53 -32.18
C THR A 129 29.35 21.59 -32.02
N PRO A 130 30.13 21.59 -30.92
CA PRO A 130 31.27 22.48 -30.79
C PRO A 130 32.41 22.03 -31.74
N GLU A 131 32.86 22.99 -32.54
CA GLU A 131 34.03 22.92 -33.42
C GLU A 131 35.28 22.55 -32.62
N LYS A 132 36.01 21.54 -33.11
CA LYS A 132 37.17 20.94 -32.47
C LYS A 132 38.34 21.91 -32.37
N ALA A 133 38.86 22.10 -31.15
CA ALA A 133 40.19 22.62 -30.92
C ALA A 133 41.24 21.55 -31.31
N LYS A 134 42.13 21.89 -32.25
CA LYS A 134 43.53 21.45 -32.24
C LYS A 134 44.39 22.40 -33.06
#